data_AF-A0A669CDK0-F1
#
_entry.id   AF-A0A669CDK0-F1
#
_cell.length_a   1.000
_cell.length_b   1.000
_cell.length_c   1.000
_cell.angle_alpha   90.00
_cell.angle_beta   90.00
_cell.angle_gamma   90.00
#
_symmetry.space_group_name_H-M   'P 1'
#
loop_
_entity.id
_entity.type
_entity.pdbx_description
1 polymer ?
#
loop_
_entity_poly.entity_id
_entity_poly.type
_entity_poly.pdbx_seq_one_letter_code
_entity_poly.pdbx_strand_id
1 'polypeptide(L)'
;MILETKSKKMTLKMAQNCVELTLDGKHRLDLSFKGVTAVPKCVQKLFHMAEVDLSRNMIRKFPDFIAQFIKMTVLDLHSNCLEELPVAISYLQNLKVLNLCNNRLTSLPSELGLLNKLQTLNLGLNQLEALPASIGALEELRHIGLSDNRFTRLPGCLLKLKKLESIKMDRNPIIAEKIPTEKPVSISESFYLVKESFLCKECLNRCQFVSFTNGLPFIKEIFTTLSRSKYFACCNKAWRYENYYL
;
A
#
# COMPACT_ATOMS: atom_id res chain seq x y z
N MET A 1 2.70 -29.11 -9.02
CA MET A 1 1.28 -29.38 -8.68
C MET A 1 0.81 -28.28 -7.75
N ILE A 2 -0.01 -27.36 -8.25
CA ILE A 2 -0.67 -26.35 -7.41
C ILE A 2 -1.83 -27.08 -6.74
N LEU A 3 -1.75 -27.28 -5.43
CA LEU A 3 -2.89 -27.73 -4.64
C LEU A 3 -3.93 -26.61 -4.71
N GLU A 4 -4.95 -26.78 -5.54
CA GLU A 4 -6.20 -26.03 -5.44
C GLU A 4 -6.85 -26.41 -4.11
N THR A 5 -6.39 -25.80 -3.02
CA THR A 5 -7.10 -25.84 -1.76
C THR A 5 -8.44 -25.18 -2.01
N LYS A 6 -9.52 -25.98 -2.08
CA LYS A 6 -10.91 -25.49 -2.13
C LYS A 6 -11.05 -24.38 -1.09
N SER A 7 -11.11 -23.12 -1.54
CA SER A 7 -11.22 -21.97 -0.65
C SER A 7 -12.51 -22.15 0.14
N LYS A 8 -12.40 -22.41 1.44
CA LYS A 8 -13.55 -22.55 2.33
C LYS A 8 -14.32 -21.23 2.25
N LYS A 9 -15.54 -21.27 1.72
CA LYS A 9 -16.36 -20.08 1.48
C LYS A 9 -16.50 -19.30 2.79
N MET A 10 -16.02 -18.05 2.81
CA MET A 10 -16.06 -17.22 4.00
C MET A 10 -17.52 -16.88 4.37
N THR A 11 -17.93 -17.28 5.57
CA THR A 11 -19.26 -16.97 6.11
C THR A 11 -19.25 -15.60 6.80
N LEU A 12 -20.43 -15.00 7.02
CA LEU A 12 -20.53 -13.74 7.76
C LEU A 12 -19.98 -13.87 9.19
N LYS A 13 -20.28 -14.99 9.88
CA LYS A 13 -19.78 -15.25 11.24
C LYS A 13 -18.25 -15.33 11.28
N MET A 14 -17.64 -15.94 10.26
CA MET A 14 -16.17 -15.96 10.13
C MET A 14 -15.60 -14.55 9.95
N ALA A 15 -16.23 -13.72 9.13
CA ALA A 15 -15.80 -12.33 8.93
C ALA A 15 -16.01 -11.48 10.19
N GLN A 16 -17.11 -11.67 10.92
CA GLN A 16 -17.37 -10.97 12.19
C GLN A 16 -16.35 -11.32 13.27
N ASN A 17 -15.88 -12.57 13.32
CA ASN A 17 -14.82 -12.99 14.24
C ASN A 17 -13.45 -12.38 13.91
N CYS A 18 -13.31 -11.72 12.75
CA CYS A 18 -12.11 -11.00 12.35
C CYS A 18 -12.23 -9.49 12.62
N VAL A 19 -13.27 -9.06 13.35
CA VAL A 19 -13.43 -7.66 13.75
C VAL A 19 -12.69 -7.43 15.05
N GLU A 20 -11.88 -6.38 15.06
CA GLU A 20 -11.02 -5.98 16.17
C GLU A 20 -11.24 -4.51 16.51
N LEU A 21 -10.91 -4.13 17.75
CA LEU A 21 -10.87 -2.73 18.15
C LEU A 21 -9.44 -2.21 18.02
N THR A 22 -9.29 -1.09 17.33
CA THR A 22 -8.03 -0.36 17.26
C THR A 22 -7.76 0.37 18.58
N LEU A 23 -6.52 0.83 18.79
CA LEU A 23 -6.14 1.58 19.99
C LEU A 23 -6.95 2.87 20.17
N ASP A 24 -7.39 3.49 19.07
CA ASP A 24 -8.27 4.67 19.07
C ASP A 24 -9.77 4.32 19.11
N GLY A 25 -10.12 3.08 19.43
CA GLY A 25 -11.50 2.63 19.67
C GLY A 25 -12.34 2.46 18.40
N LYS A 26 -11.71 2.41 17.22
CA LYS A 26 -12.41 2.15 15.96
C LYS A 26 -12.54 0.66 15.71
N HIS A 27 -13.53 0.29 14.88
CA HIS A 27 -13.69 -1.08 14.42
C HIS A 27 -12.87 -1.32 13.15
N ARG A 28 -11.99 -2.33 13.22
CA ARG A 28 -11.19 -2.83 12.12
C ARG A 28 -11.65 -4.22 11.73
N LEU A 29 -11.75 -4.49 10.43
CA LEU A 29 -11.95 -5.83 9.89
C LEU A 29 -10.61 -6.36 9.35
N ASP A 30 -10.01 -7.35 10.03
CA ASP A 30 -8.76 -7.98 9.61
C ASP A 30 -8.99 -9.32 8.87
N LEU A 31 -9.04 -9.21 7.55
CA LEU A 31 -9.09 -10.34 6.63
C LEU A 31 -7.76 -10.56 5.93
N SER A 32 -6.65 -10.16 6.55
CA SER A 32 -5.31 -10.40 6.03
C SER A 32 -4.96 -11.89 6.06
N PHE A 33 -4.16 -12.32 5.08
CA PHE A 33 -3.60 -13.68 5.02
C PHE A 33 -4.66 -14.81 5.13
N LYS A 34 -5.86 -14.59 4.56
CA LYS A 34 -6.95 -15.59 4.57
C LYS A 34 -6.97 -16.47 3.32
N GLY A 35 -6.07 -16.21 2.36
CA GLY A 35 -6.00 -16.93 1.09
C GLY A 35 -7.22 -16.69 0.19
N VAL A 36 -7.90 -15.55 0.34
CA VAL A 36 -9.07 -15.24 -0.48
C VAL A 36 -8.64 -14.75 -1.88
N THR A 37 -9.32 -15.24 -2.92
CA THR A 37 -9.08 -14.83 -4.31
C THR A 37 -10.00 -13.72 -4.80
N ALA A 38 -11.07 -13.45 -4.05
CA ALA A 38 -12.01 -12.37 -4.24
C ALA A 38 -12.57 -11.94 -2.89
N VAL A 39 -12.91 -10.67 -2.73
CA VAL A 39 -13.55 -10.16 -1.51
C VAL A 39 -14.95 -10.79 -1.38
N PRO A 40 -15.22 -11.58 -0.33
CA PRO A 40 -16.48 -12.30 -0.23
C PRO A 40 -17.67 -11.35 -0.03
N LYS A 41 -18.80 -11.61 -0.72
CA LYS A 41 -20.01 -10.76 -0.64
C LYS A 41 -20.55 -10.56 0.79
N CYS A 42 -20.28 -11.48 1.72
CA CYS A 42 -20.69 -11.32 3.12
C CYS A 42 -20.03 -10.11 3.79
N VAL A 43 -18.84 -9.68 3.34
CA VAL A 43 -18.12 -8.50 3.84
C VAL A 43 -18.96 -7.23 3.65
N GLN A 44 -19.81 -7.15 2.63
CA GLN A 44 -20.72 -6.03 2.41
C GLN A 44 -21.57 -5.69 3.64
N LYS A 45 -21.93 -6.67 4.46
CA LYS A 45 -22.72 -6.45 5.69
C LYS A 45 -21.95 -5.77 6.82
N LEU A 46 -20.62 -5.63 6.66
CA LEU A 46 -19.71 -4.99 7.61
C LEU A 46 -19.33 -3.56 7.15
N PHE A 47 -20.22 -2.89 6.42
CA PHE A 47 -20.00 -1.53 5.89
C PHE A 47 -19.73 -0.44 6.96
N HIS A 48 -19.98 -0.74 8.23
CA HIS A 48 -19.75 0.17 9.36
C HIS A 48 -18.29 0.19 9.84
N MET A 49 -17.42 -0.65 9.29
CA MET A 49 -15.99 -0.69 9.63
C MET A 49 -15.29 0.62 9.28
N ALA A 50 -14.39 1.05 10.15
CA ALA A 50 -13.55 2.23 9.95
C ALA A 50 -12.20 1.86 9.31
N GLU A 51 -11.75 0.62 9.49
CA GLU A 51 -10.53 0.10 8.89
C GLU A 51 -10.80 -1.28 8.29
N VAL A 52 -10.27 -1.53 7.09
CA VAL A 52 -10.39 -2.82 6.43
C VAL A 52 -9.01 -3.24 5.97
N ASP A 53 -8.55 -4.39 6.46
CA ASP A 53 -7.31 -5.03 6.04
C ASP A 53 -7.66 -6.30 5.25
N LEU A 54 -7.30 -6.29 3.96
CA LEU A 54 -7.44 -7.38 3.01
C LEU A 54 -6.07 -7.78 2.43
N SER A 55 -4.99 -7.40 3.11
CA SER A 55 -3.62 -7.63 2.66
C SER A 55 -3.25 -9.12 2.62
N ARG A 56 -2.19 -9.43 1.85
CA ARG A 56 -1.60 -10.78 1.77
C ARG A 56 -2.60 -11.86 1.35
N ASN A 57 -3.47 -11.52 0.40
CA ASN A 57 -4.42 -12.43 -0.20
C ASN A 57 -4.08 -12.61 -1.69
N MET A 58 -5.01 -13.16 -2.47
CA MET A 58 -4.86 -13.39 -3.91
C MET A 58 -5.96 -12.66 -4.69
N ILE A 59 -6.41 -11.51 -4.18
CA ILE A 59 -7.51 -10.74 -4.75
C ILE A 59 -7.07 -10.15 -6.09
N ARG A 60 -7.80 -10.48 -7.16
CA ARG A 60 -7.54 -9.97 -8.52
C ARG A 60 -8.42 -8.77 -8.90
N LYS A 61 -9.66 -8.78 -8.40
CA LYS A 61 -10.65 -7.73 -8.63
C LYS A 61 -11.23 -7.29 -7.29
N PHE A 62 -11.37 -5.98 -7.14
CA PHE A 62 -11.95 -5.38 -5.95
C PHE A 62 -13.41 -4.98 -6.24
N PRO A 63 -14.37 -5.28 -5.34
CA PRO A 63 -15.78 -5.18 -5.65
C PRO A 63 -16.35 -3.77 -5.50
N ASP A 64 -17.38 -3.44 -6.29
CA ASP A 64 -18.03 -2.13 -6.24
C ASP A 64 -18.82 -1.87 -4.96
N PHE A 65 -19.26 -2.92 -4.24
CA PHE A 65 -19.98 -2.74 -2.98
C PHE A 65 -19.14 -2.03 -1.90
N ILE A 66 -17.82 -1.89 -2.10
CA ILE A 66 -16.98 -1.12 -1.19
C ILE A 66 -17.44 0.34 -1.09
N ALA A 67 -18.17 0.87 -2.10
CA ALA A 67 -18.78 2.20 -2.03
C ALA A 67 -19.70 2.41 -0.81
N GLN A 68 -20.19 1.33 -0.19
CA GLN A 68 -21.03 1.39 1.01
C GLN A 68 -20.22 1.65 2.31
N PHE A 69 -18.90 1.49 2.29
CA PHE A 69 -18.01 1.64 3.44
C PHE A 69 -17.66 3.10 3.71
N ILE A 70 -18.69 3.95 3.79
CA ILE A 70 -18.55 5.41 3.89
C ILE A 70 -17.80 5.89 5.16
N LYS A 71 -17.70 5.05 6.19
CA LYS A 71 -16.96 5.34 7.43
C LYS A 71 -15.48 4.97 7.36
N MET A 72 -15.05 4.27 6.32
CA MET A 72 -13.70 3.74 6.21
C MET A 72 -12.68 4.88 6.08
N THR A 73 -11.63 4.77 6.89
CA THR A 73 -10.50 5.69 6.99
C THR A 73 -9.19 5.02 6.57
N VAL A 74 -9.09 3.70 6.69
CA VAL A 74 -7.94 2.91 6.27
C VAL A 74 -8.40 1.72 5.43
N LEU A 75 -7.82 1.59 4.24
CA LEU A 75 -7.98 0.41 3.39
C LEU A 75 -6.60 -0.15 3.05
N ASP A 76 -6.34 -1.37 3.52
CA ASP A 76 -5.12 -2.10 3.19
C ASP A 76 -5.41 -3.25 2.22
N LEU A 77 -4.78 -3.20 1.05
CA LEU A 77 -4.87 -4.18 -0.02
C LEU A 77 -3.47 -4.66 -0.46
N HIS A 78 -2.44 -4.48 0.35
CA HIS A 78 -1.09 -4.82 -0.08
C HIS A 78 -0.90 -6.32 -0.32
N SER A 79 0.05 -6.66 -1.20
CA SER A 79 0.38 -8.07 -1.50
C SER A 79 -0.84 -8.86 -1.94
N ASN A 80 -1.49 -8.36 -2.98
CA ASN A 80 -2.58 -9.01 -3.69
C ASN A 80 -2.21 -9.12 -5.19
N CYS A 81 -3.18 -9.47 -6.03
CA CYS A 81 -3.02 -9.60 -7.47
C CYS A 81 -3.89 -8.59 -8.23
N LEU A 82 -4.18 -7.42 -7.65
CA LEU A 82 -5.07 -6.43 -8.27
C LEU A 82 -4.48 -5.91 -9.58
N GLU A 83 -5.24 -6.05 -10.66
CA GLU A 83 -4.87 -5.53 -11.99
C GLU A 83 -5.47 -4.15 -12.23
N GLU A 84 -6.61 -3.87 -11.63
CA GLU A 84 -7.34 -2.60 -11.69
C GLU A 84 -7.99 -2.26 -10.34
N LEU A 85 -8.29 -0.98 -10.15
CA LEU A 85 -9.06 -0.48 -9.00
C LEU A 85 -10.44 -0.01 -9.51
N PRO A 86 -11.56 -0.40 -8.87
CA PRO A 86 -12.89 -0.01 -9.32
C PRO A 86 -13.11 1.49 -9.11
N VAL A 87 -13.91 2.11 -10.00
CA VAL A 87 -14.34 3.51 -9.88
C VAL A 87 -15.06 3.76 -8.54
N ALA A 88 -15.70 2.72 -8.00
CA ALA A 88 -16.37 2.72 -6.70
C ALA A 88 -15.46 3.13 -5.52
N ILE A 89 -14.13 3.07 -5.66
CA ILE A 89 -13.20 3.54 -4.62
C ILE A 89 -13.41 5.02 -4.29
N SER A 90 -13.86 5.82 -5.26
CA SER A 90 -14.09 7.25 -5.11
C SER A 90 -15.18 7.61 -4.11
N TYR A 91 -16.07 6.68 -3.75
CA TYR A 91 -17.11 6.89 -2.74
C TYR A 91 -16.57 6.85 -1.30
N LEU A 92 -15.31 6.47 -1.10
CA LEU A 92 -14.66 6.39 0.22
C LEU A 92 -14.18 7.77 0.69
N GLN A 93 -15.09 8.73 0.80
CA GLN A 93 -14.82 10.14 1.06
C GLN A 93 -14.13 10.43 2.41
N ASN A 94 -14.09 9.45 3.32
CA ASN A 94 -13.37 9.52 4.60
C ASN A 94 -12.01 8.82 4.61
N LEU A 95 -11.60 8.22 3.49
CA LEU A 95 -10.36 7.47 3.39
C LEU A 95 -9.16 8.40 3.58
N LYS A 96 -8.31 8.06 4.54
CA LYS A 96 -7.05 8.76 4.86
C LYS A 96 -5.84 7.96 4.40
N VAL A 97 -5.91 6.63 4.46
CA VAL A 97 -4.82 5.73 4.10
C VAL A 97 -5.31 4.70 3.09
N LEU A 98 -4.66 4.65 1.93
CA LEU A 98 -4.87 3.63 0.91
C LEU A 98 -3.55 2.94 0.59
N ASN A 99 -3.50 1.63 0.84
CA ASN A 99 -2.35 0.81 0.56
C ASN A 99 -2.63 -0.20 -0.56
N LEU A 100 -1.98 -0.02 -1.69
CA LEU A 100 -2.05 -0.87 -2.87
C LEU A 100 -0.67 -1.45 -3.23
N CYS A 101 0.28 -1.37 -2.30
CA CYS A 101 1.65 -1.83 -2.51
C CYS A 101 1.69 -3.32 -2.88
N ASN A 102 2.57 -3.71 -3.80
CA ASN A 102 2.75 -5.10 -4.23
C ASN A 102 1.44 -5.68 -4.81
N ASN A 103 1.01 -5.09 -5.92
CA ASN A 103 -0.10 -5.55 -6.75
C ASN A 103 0.36 -5.60 -8.22
N ARG A 104 -0.57 -5.66 -9.17
CA ARG A 104 -0.30 -5.72 -10.61
C ARG A 104 -0.94 -4.55 -11.36
N LEU A 105 -1.12 -3.42 -10.66
CA LEU A 105 -1.80 -2.25 -11.23
C LEU A 105 -0.95 -1.67 -12.36
N THR A 106 -1.57 -1.51 -13.53
CA THR A 106 -0.98 -0.83 -14.69
C THR A 106 -1.52 0.59 -14.86
N SER A 107 -2.70 0.87 -14.30
CA SER A 107 -3.32 2.19 -14.28
C SER A 107 -4.13 2.41 -13.00
N LEU A 108 -4.61 3.64 -12.81
CA LEU A 108 -5.51 4.03 -11.72
C LEU A 108 -6.73 4.75 -12.30
N PRO A 109 -7.93 4.57 -11.72
CA PRO A 109 -9.11 5.33 -12.13
C PRO A 109 -8.91 6.82 -11.85
N SER A 110 -9.40 7.67 -12.74
CA SER A 110 -9.32 9.13 -12.59
C SER A 110 -10.04 9.61 -11.33
N GLU A 111 -11.09 8.91 -10.94
CA GLU A 111 -11.96 9.17 -9.81
C GLU A 111 -11.26 8.97 -8.46
N LEU A 112 -10.07 8.35 -8.44
CA LEU A 112 -9.23 8.31 -7.25
C LEU A 112 -8.88 9.72 -6.75
N GLY A 113 -8.81 10.71 -7.65
CA GLY A 113 -8.59 12.11 -7.31
C GLY A 113 -9.73 12.79 -6.53
N LEU A 114 -10.87 12.11 -6.34
CA LEU A 114 -12.00 12.60 -5.54
C LEU A 114 -11.84 12.32 -4.03
N LEU A 115 -10.77 11.63 -3.62
CA LEU A 115 -10.52 11.28 -2.23
C LEU A 115 -9.83 12.41 -1.48
N ASN A 116 -10.55 13.52 -1.27
CA ASN A 116 -9.98 14.77 -0.79
C ASN A 116 -9.35 14.67 0.62
N LYS A 117 -9.69 13.65 1.42
CA LYS A 117 -9.11 13.42 2.76
C LYS A 117 -7.93 12.45 2.76
N LEU A 118 -7.52 11.94 1.60
CA LEU A 118 -6.44 10.96 1.49
C LEU A 118 -5.11 11.60 1.85
N GLN A 119 -4.44 11.07 2.87
CA GLN A 119 -3.17 11.57 3.40
C GLN A 119 -2.00 10.71 2.97
N THR A 120 -2.22 9.39 2.85
CA THR A 120 -1.20 8.42 2.45
C THR A 120 -1.71 7.53 1.33
N LEU A 121 -0.96 7.51 0.22
CA LEU A 121 -1.20 6.63 -0.92
C LEU A 121 0.04 5.81 -1.22
N ASN A 122 -0.02 4.49 -1.02
CA ASN A 122 1.10 3.59 -1.33
C ASN A 122 0.78 2.74 -2.55
N LEU A 123 1.51 2.97 -3.64
CA LEU A 123 1.40 2.30 -4.92
C LEU A 123 2.72 1.59 -5.30
N GLY A 124 3.65 1.42 -4.35
CA GLY A 124 4.93 0.79 -4.63
C GLY A 124 4.76 -0.67 -5.12
N LEU A 125 5.77 -1.22 -5.80
CA LEU A 125 5.74 -2.59 -6.32
C LEU A 125 4.49 -2.85 -7.18
N ASN A 126 4.27 -2.01 -8.18
CA ASN A 126 3.21 -2.18 -9.18
C ASN A 126 3.83 -2.10 -10.60
N GLN A 127 3.02 -1.90 -11.62
CA GLN A 127 3.44 -1.81 -13.02
C GLN A 127 3.03 -0.47 -13.63
N LEU A 128 2.94 0.59 -12.81
CA LEU A 128 2.48 1.91 -13.23
C LEU A 128 3.54 2.63 -14.06
N GLU A 129 3.13 3.17 -15.20
CA GLU A 129 3.97 4.01 -16.07
C GLU A 129 3.63 5.50 -15.93
N ALA A 130 2.39 5.81 -15.52
CA ALA A 130 1.89 7.17 -15.32
C ALA A 130 0.87 7.20 -14.18
N LEU A 131 0.62 8.41 -13.65
CA LEU A 131 -0.48 8.69 -12.74
C LEU A 131 -1.54 9.51 -13.48
N PRO A 132 -2.85 9.32 -13.19
CA PRO A 132 -3.87 10.19 -13.74
C PRO A 132 -3.69 11.62 -13.22
N ALA A 133 -4.00 12.61 -14.07
CA ALA A 133 -3.83 14.02 -13.72
C ALA A 133 -4.63 14.45 -12.48
N SER A 134 -5.73 13.74 -12.21
CA SER A 134 -6.61 13.93 -11.05
C SER A 134 -5.95 13.64 -9.71
N ILE A 135 -4.83 12.89 -9.66
CA ILE A 135 -4.03 12.75 -8.42
C ILE A 135 -3.61 14.11 -7.88
N GLY A 136 -3.37 15.09 -8.77
CA GLY A 136 -3.03 16.46 -8.37
C GLY A 136 -4.16 17.21 -7.64
N ALA A 137 -5.37 16.65 -7.56
CA ALA A 137 -6.50 17.20 -6.80
C ALA A 137 -6.58 16.69 -5.35
N LEU A 138 -5.71 15.77 -4.93
CA LEU A 138 -5.69 15.23 -3.57
C LEU A 138 -5.09 16.24 -2.58
N GLU A 139 -5.90 17.19 -2.11
CA GLU A 139 -5.44 18.35 -1.34
C GLU A 139 -4.74 18.00 -0.02
N GLU A 140 -5.14 16.89 0.63
CA GLU A 140 -4.59 16.43 1.90
C GLU A 140 -3.43 15.44 1.77
N LEU A 141 -2.99 15.09 0.55
CA LEU A 141 -1.98 14.05 0.36
C LEU A 141 -0.61 14.53 0.85
N ARG A 142 -0.06 13.81 1.84
CA ARG A 142 1.24 14.08 2.48
C ARG A 142 2.31 13.09 2.07
N HIS A 143 1.93 11.82 1.87
CA HIS A 143 2.87 10.76 1.59
C HIS A 143 2.42 9.95 0.38
N ILE A 144 3.31 9.84 -0.62
CA ILE A 144 3.09 8.98 -1.78
C ILE A 144 4.26 8.03 -2.01
N GLY A 145 3.94 6.74 -2.11
CA GLY A 145 4.89 5.68 -2.45
C GLY A 145 4.68 5.19 -3.87
N LEU A 146 5.69 5.31 -4.72
CA LEU A 146 5.69 4.92 -6.13
C LEU A 146 6.90 4.06 -6.48
N SER A 147 7.69 3.63 -5.49
CA SER A 147 8.90 2.82 -5.68
C SER A 147 8.60 1.51 -6.42
N ASP A 148 9.56 0.96 -7.17
CA ASP A 148 9.37 -0.27 -7.96
C ASP A 148 8.15 -0.22 -8.88
N ASN A 149 8.12 0.77 -9.76
CA ASN A 149 7.15 0.88 -10.84
C ASN A 149 7.91 1.05 -12.17
N ARG A 150 7.24 1.56 -13.20
CA ARG A 150 7.80 1.76 -14.56
C ARG A 150 7.81 3.24 -14.94
N PHE A 151 7.88 4.15 -13.98
CA PHE A 151 7.92 5.59 -14.25
C PHE A 151 9.22 5.97 -14.95
N THR A 152 9.12 6.52 -16.16
CA THR A 152 10.26 7.06 -16.90
C THR A 152 10.53 8.54 -16.62
N ARG A 153 9.60 9.21 -15.93
CA ARG A 153 9.67 10.63 -15.57
C ARG A 153 8.88 10.90 -14.29
N LEU A 154 9.16 12.05 -13.66
CA LEU A 154 8.36 12.53 -12.54
C LEU A 154 6.93 12.87 -13.02
N PRO A 155 5.87 12.33 -12.39
CA PRO A 155 4.50 12.69 -12.74
C PRO A 155 4.21 14.16 -12.38
N GLY A 156 3.96 15.00 -13.38
CA GLY A 156 3.75 16.44 -13.20
C GLY A 156 2.54 16.80 -12.31
N CYS A 157 1.58 15.89 -12.13
CA CYS A 157 0.47 16.09 -11.21
C CYS A 157 0.92 16.20 -9.74
N LEU A 158 2.07 15.63 -9.36
CA LEU A 158 2.60 15.71 -8.00
C LEU A 158 3.04 17.13 -7.62
N LEU A 159 3.40 17.95 -8.60
CA LEU A 159 3.79 19.36 -8.39
C LEU A 159 2.59 20.23 -7.94
N LYS A 160 1.36 19.77 -8.15
CA LYS A 160 0.14 20.47 -7.73
C LYS A 160 -0.20 20.24 -6.25
N LEU A 161 0.39 19.23 -5.63
CA LEU A 161 0.08 18.80 -4.26
C LEU A 161 0.76 19.74 -3.25
N LYS A 162 -0.04 20.55 -2.56
CA LYS A 162 0.46 21.60 -1.66
C LYS A 162 0.96 21.09 -0.31
N LYS A 163 0.40 19.97 0.16
CA LYS A 163 0.71 19.36 1.47
C LYS A 163 1.67 18.17 1.38
N LEU A 164 2.27 17.95 0.22
CA LEU A 164 3.11 16.78 -0.02
C LEU A 164 4.43 16.92 0.74
N GLU A 165 4.68 15.99 1.66
CA GLU A 165 5.86 15.98 2.55
C GLU A 165 6.89 14.94 2.10
N SER A 166 6.46 13.81 1.52
CA SER A 166 7.35 12.71 1.14
C SER A 166 6.91 12.03 -0.15
N ILE A 167 7.84 11.90 -1.09
CA ILE A 167 7.70 11.11 -2.31
C ILE A 167 8.76 10.02 -2.33
N LYS A 168 8.34 8.77 -2.53
CA LYS A 168 9.27 7.65 -2.78
C LYS A 168 9.11 7.15 -4.19
N MET A 169 10.17 7.21 -4.98
CA MET A 169 10.17 6.81 -6.40
C MET A 169 11.39 5.96 -6.76
N ASP A 170 12.10 5.44 -5.77
CA ASP A 170 13.25 4.55 -5.95
C ASP A 170 12.90 3.31 -6.80
N ARG A 171 13.89 2.79 -7.55
CA ARG A 171 13.70 1.65 -8.47
C ARG A 171 12.61 1.89 -9.53
N ASN A 172 12.65 3.07 -10.15
CA ASN A 172 11.95 3.38 -11.39
C ASN A 172 12.95 3.77 -12.48
N PRO A 173 12.68 3.50 -13.77
CA PRO A 173 13.56 3.85 -14.88
C PRO A 173 13.49 5.35 -15.24
N ILE A 174 13.62 6.25 -14.25
CA ILE A 174 13.48 7.70 -14.44
C ILE A 174 14.65 8.22 -15.27
N ILE A 175 14.34 8.79 -16.43
CA ILE A 175 15.30 9.47 -17.29
C ILE A 175 15.48 10.88 -16.74
N ALA A 176 16.70 11.22 -16.33
CA ALA A 176 17.05 12.54 -15.84
C ALA A 176 17.19 13.53 -17.00
N GLU A 177 16.09 13.89 -17.66
CA GLU A 177 16.08 15.01 -18.60
C GLU A 177 15.50 16.27 -17.94
N LYS A 178 16.40 17.23 -17.68
CA LYS A 178 16.19 18.64 -17.28
C LYS A 178 14.88 18.92 -16.55
N ILE A 179 14.91 18.73 -15.24
CA ILE A 179 13.90 19.28 -14.32
C ILE A 179 14.04 20.82 -14.37
N PRO A 180 13.01 21.60 -14.78
CA PRO A 180 12.97 23.04 -14.52
C PRO A 180 12.90 23.22 -13.01
N THR A 181 13.96 23.78 -12.46
CA THR A 181 14.20 23.98 -11.04
C THR A 181 13.22 24.98 -10.45
N GLU A 182 12.13 24.55 -9.84
CA GLU A 182 11.48 25.32 -8.75
C GLU A 182 10.89 24.38 -7.68
N LYS A 183 11.64 24.28 -6.57
CA LYS A 183 11.46 23.55 -5.30
C LYS A 183 12.24 22.23 -5.16
N PRO A 184 13.13 22.12 -4.16
CA PRO A 184 13.81 20.88 -3.84
C PRO A 184 12.81 19.93 -3.17
N VAL A 185 12.24 19.00 -3.93
CA VAL A 185 11.62 17.81 -3.36
C VAL A 185 12.74 16.83 -3.02
N SER A 186 12.95 16.53 -1.74
CA SER A 186 13.97 15.58 -1.31
C SER A 186 13.59 14.17 -1.77
N ILE A 187 14.33 13.62 -2.73
CA ILE A 187 14.29 12.20 -3.05
C ILE A 187 15.13 11.50 -1.99
N SER A 188 14.49 10.94 -0.96
CA SER A 188 15.19 10.23 0.11
C SER A 188 15.16 8.72 -0.13
N GLU A 189 16.32 8.08 -0.18
CA GLU A 189 16.43 6.64 0.07
C GLU A 189 16.23 6.41 1.58
N SER A 190 15.22 5.66 1.95
CA SER A 190 15.01 5.29 3.35
C SER A 190 14.67 3.82 3.43
N PHE A 191 15.57 3.06 4.06
CA PHE A 191 15.41 1.64 4.35
C PHE A 191 14.84 1.47 5.76
N TYR A 192 13.91 0.54 5.94
CA TYR A 192 13.30 0.19 7.23
C TYR A 192 13.52 -1.28 7.52
N LEU A 193 13.84 -1.58 8.77
CA LEU A 193 13.96 -2.95 9.25
C LEU A 193 12.57 -3.54 9.47
N VAL A 194 12.19 -4.48 8.61
CA VAL A 194 10.94 -5.24 8.70
C VAL A 194 11.28 -6.68 9.09
N LYS A 195 10.56 -7.23 10.08
CA LYS A 195 10.67 -8.65 10.44
C LYS A 195 10.24 -9.53 9.26
N GLU A 196 10.95 -10.62 9.01
CA GLU A 196 10.65 -11.58 7.92
C GLU A 196 9.18 -12.00 7.88
N SER A 197 8.57 -12.26 9.04
CA SER A 197 7.16 -12.66 9.18
C SER A 197 6.16 -11.61 8.67
N PHE A 198 6.59 -10.37 8.49
CA PHE A 198 5.77 -9.28 7.97
C PHE A 198 5.98 -9.04 6.47
N LEU A 199 6.87 -9.78 5.82
CA LEU A 199 7.09 -9.72 4.39
C LEU A 199 6.41 -10.93 3.74
N CYS A 200 5.62 -10.70 2.69
CA CYS A 200 5.22 -11.82 1.84
C CYS A 200 6.46 -12.35 1.08
N LYS A 201 6.39 -13.58 0.56
CA LYS A 201 7.53 -14.22 -0.12
C LYS A 201 8.15 -13.36 -1.22
N GLU A 202 7.32 -12.65 -1.99
CA GLU A 202 7.78 -11.77 -3.06
C GLU A 202 8.48 -10.51 -2.52
N CYS A 203 7.89 -9.86 -1.49
CA CYS A 203 8.53 -8.73 -0.80
C CYS A 203 9.85 -9.16 -0.14
N LEU A 204 9.89 -10.35 0.45
CA LEU A 204 11.06 -10.94 1.06
C LEU A 204 12.17 -11.17 0.03
N ASN A 205 11.85 -11.79 -1.11
CA ASN A 205 12.81 -12.01 -2.20
C ASN A 205 13.41 -10.69 -2.70
N ARG A 206 12.57 -9.65 -2.86
CA ARG A 206 13.05 -8.33 -3.31
C ARG A 206 13.87 -7.59 -2.26
N CYS A 207 13.52 -7.73 -0.97
CA CYS A 207 14.34 -7.22 0.13
C CYS A 207 15.66 -8.01 0.30
N GLN A 208 15.70 -9.29 -0.09
CA GLN A 208 16.90 -10.12 -0.10
C GLN A 208 17.89 -9.69 -1.18
N PHE A 209 17.42 -9.25 -2.36
CA PHE A 209 18.30 -8.72 -3.42
C PHE A 209 19.02 -7.40 -3.05
N VAL A 210 18.68 -6.78 -1.92
CA VAL A 210 19.40 -5.62 -1.35
C VAL A 210 20.74 -6.06 -0.70
N SER A 211 21.06 -7.36 -0.65
CA SER A 211 22.33 -7.84 -0.13
C SER A 211 23.50 -7.56 -1.10
N PHE A 212 24.27 -6.52 -0.76
CA PHE A 212 25.74 -6.41 -0.93
C PHE A 212 26.35 -6.22 -2.33
N THR A 213 25.73 -5.51 -3.27
CA THR A 213 26.47 -5.08 -4.48
C THR A 213 27.01 -3.65 -4.42
N ASN A 214 26.40 -2.73 -3.65
CA ASN A 214 26.96 -1.39 -3.43
C ASN A 214 26.75 -0.98 -1.96
N GLY A 215 27.85 -0.65 -1.28
CA GLY A 215 28.02 -0.85 0.17
C GLY A 215 27.33 0.12 1.12
N LEU A 216 27.08 -0.38 2.33
CA LEU A 216 26.97 0.41 3.57
C LEU A 216 27.64 -0.39 4.71
N PRO A 217 28.84 0.00 5.19
CA PRO A 217 29.55 -0.68 6.29
C PRO A 217 28.77 -0.67 7.62
N PHE A 218 27.81 0.24 7.77
CA PHE A 218 27.09 0.53 9.01
C PHE A 218 26.06 -0.54 9.44
N ILE A 219 25.67 -1.44 8.53
CA ILE A 219 24.62 -2.43 8.80
C ILE A 219 25.18 -3.70 9.47
N LYS A 220 26.48 -4.00 9.31
CA LYS A 220 27.12 -5.20 9.90
C LYS A 220 27.09 -5.21 11.44
N GLU A 221 27.08 -4.03 12.07
CA GLU A 221 27.19 -3.88 13.53
C GLU A 221 25.86 -4.10 14.29
N ILE A 222 24.71 -3.93 13.62
CA ILE A 222 23.38 -4.12 14.25
C ILE A 222 22.98 -5.62 14.29
N PHE A 223 23.53 -6.45 13.39
CA PHE A 223 23.18 -7.87 13.29
C PHE A 223 23.79 -8.75 14.39
N THR A 224 24.78 -8.27 15.15
CA THR A 224 25.42 -9.03 16.24
C THR A 224 24.66 -8.98 17.56
N THR A 225 23.69 -8.05 17.72
CA THR A 225 23.01 -7.80 19.01
C THR A 225 21.55 -8.23 19.08
N LEU A 226 20.90 -8.58 17.96
CA LEU A 226 19.47 -8.93 17.93
C LEU A 226 19.23 -10.44 17.76
N SER A 227 18.89 -11.09 18.88
CA SER A 227 18.59 -12.52 18.97
C SER A 227 17.41 -13.00 18.08
N ARG A 228 17.56 -14.23 17.57
CA ARG A 228 16.56 -15.18 17.00
C ARG A 228 15.61 -14.75 15.87
N SER A 229 15.51 -13.47 15.50
CA SER A 229 14.59 -12.99 14.45
C SER A 229 15.35 -12.39 13.26
N LYS A 230 15.06 -12.83 12.03
CA LYS A 230 15.63 -12.23 10.81
C LYS A 230 14.88 -10.94 10.45
N TYR A 231 15.63 -9.86 10.22
CA TYR A 231 15.12 -8.55 9.80
C TYR A 231 15.67 -8.20 8.41
N PHE A 232 14.87 -7.53 7.59
CA PHE A 232 15.21 -7.14 6.22
C PHE A 232 15.03 -5.64 6.01
N ALA A 233 15.92 -5.04 5.21
CA ALA A 233 15.80 -3.66 4.77
C ALA A 233 14.74 -3.55 3.67
N CYS A 234 13.60 -2.97 3.99
CA CYS A 234 12.52 -2.65 3.05
C CYS A 234 12.51 -1.15 2.80
N CYS A 235 12.36 -0.71 1.56
CA CYS A 235 12.41 0.71 1.18
C CYS A 235 11.10 1.45 1.53
N ASN A 236 10.10 0.72 2.02
CA ASN A 236 8.76 1.19 2.30
C ASN A 236 8.55 1.34 3.82
N LYS A 237 8.35 2.59 4.30
CA LYS A 237 8.21 2.96 5.74
C LYS A 237 6.88 2.54 6.31
N ALA A 238 5.88 2.48 5.43
CA ALA A 238 4.55 2.16 5.84
C ALA A 238 4.58 0.76 6.47
N TRP A 239 3.85 0.56 7.56
CA TRP A 239 3.55 -0.75 8.17
C TRP A 239 4.37 -1.22 9.37
N ARG A 240 4.99 -0.32 10.14
CA ARG A 240 4.76 -0.43 11.60
C ARG A 240 3.42 0.25 11.87
N TYR A 241 2.38 -0.55 12.11
CA TYR A 241 1.10 -0.10 12.65
C TYR A 241 1.24 0.76 13.92
N GLU A 242 2.39 0.71 14.60
CA GLU A 242 2.74 1.54 15.76
C GLU A 242 2.99 3.02 15.43
N ASN A 243 3.29 3.41 14.18
CA ASN A 243 3.64 4.80 13.83
C ASN A 243 2.48 5.61 13.21
N TYR A 244 1.26 5.05 13.13
CA TYR A 244 0.09 5.80 12.66
C TYR A 244 -0.63 6.56 13.79
N TYR A 245 -0.10 6.50 15.03
CA TYR A 245 -0.73 7.03 16.25
C TYR A 245 0.19 7.89 17.13
N LEU A 246 1.25 8.47 16.57
CA LEU A 246 2.01 9.56 17.22
C LEU A 246 2.09 10.77 16.30
#